data_AF-A0AAU1M072-F1
#
_entry.id   AF-A0AAU1M072-F1
#
_cell.length_a   1.000
_cell.length_b   1.000
_cell.length_c   1.000
_cell.angle_alpha   90.00
_cell.angle_beta   90.00
_cell.angle_gamma   90.00
#
_symmetry.space_group_name_H-M   'P 1'
#
loop_
_entity.id
_entity.type
_entity.pdbx_description
1 polymer ?
#
loop_
_entity_poly.entity_id
_entity_poly.type
_entity_poly.pdbx_seq_one_letter_code
_entity_poly.pdbx_strand_id
1 'polypeptide(L)'
;MNRLQKIKAALGMAAACAAVVALPGQAGAASAVAQPTAAQSAAAAASCASGHVCFWSGANYTGSKCTWLDADPDWYAGSLQCSWAKNGTLARSVWNAGTSSKSGVAYYSGASYSNRVGCTPQGKGGNFTQGRALRSHQWITGACG
;
A
#
# COMPACT_ATOMS: atom_id res chain seq x y z
N MET A 1 -74.63 40.95 -7.21
CA MET A 1 -75.54 40.96 -6.04
C MET A 1 -75.06 39.92 -5.03
N ASN A 2 -74.79 40.37 -3.81
CA ASN A 2 -74.83 39.67 -2.51
C ASN A 2 -73.97 38.41 -2.26
N ARG A 3 -72.99 38.47 -1.33
CA ARG A 3 -73.09 38.21 0.14
C ARG A 3 -73.32 36.71 0.42
N LEU A 4 -72.69 36.01 1.37
CA LEU A 4 -71.96 36.37 2.59
C LEU A 4 -71.20 35.11 3.09
N GLN A 5 -70.16 35.36 3.88
CA GLN A 5 -69.30 34.42 4.60
C GLN A 5 -70.03 33.49 5.58
N LYS A 6 -69.43 32.33 5.85
CA LYS A 6 -69.50 31.66 7.17
C LYS A 6 -68.09 31.29 7.64
N ILE A 7 -67.77 31.78 8.84
CA ILE A 7 -66.53 31.68 9.59
C ILE A 7 -66.61 30.47 10.54
N LYS A 8 -65.46 29.84 10.86
CA LYS A 8 -65.00 29.31 12.18
C LYS A 8 -63.67 28.56 11.94
N ALA A 9 -62.49 29.11 12.27
CA ALA A 9 -61.82 29.05 13.59
C ALA A 9 -61.53 27.58 14.01
N ALA A 10 -60.34 27.12 14.41
CA ALA A 10 -59.15 27.79 14.93
C ALA A 10 -57.94 26.83 14.99
N LEU A 11 -56.74 27.43 15.17
CA LEU A 11 -55.64 27.06 16.08
C LEU A 11 -54.90 25.70 16.00
N GLY A 12 -53.57 25.80 15.92
CA GLY A 12 -52.61 24.90 16.59
C GLY A 12 -51.44 24.46 15.70
N MET A 13 -50.30 25.19 15.69
CA MET A 13 -49.04 24.87 16.42
C MET A 13 -48.41 23.52 15.98
N ALA A 14 -47.16 23.38 15.53
CA ALA A 14 -45.94 24.12 15.81
C ALA A 14 -44.89 23.90 14.70
N ALA A 15 -44.11 24.94 14.40
CA ALA A 15 -42.91 24.85 13.58
C ALA A 15 -41.74 24.37 14.46
N ALA A 16 -41.12 23.25 14.11
CA ALA A 16 -39.87 22.79 14.72
C ALA A 16 -38.68 23.34 13.92
N CYS A 17 -38.07 24.42 14.42
CA CYS A 17 -36.79 24.91 13.94
C CYS A 17 -35.68 23.97 14.45
N ALA A 18 -35.21 23.05 13.61
CA ALA A 18 -34.00 22.29 13.88
C ALA A 18 -32.78 23.16 13.52
N ALA A 19 -32.12 23.72 14.52
CA ALA A 19 -30.82 24.36 14.36
C ALA A 19 -29.77 23.30 14.05
N VAL A 20 -29.30 23.26 12.79
CA VAL A 20 -28.21 22.40 12.36
C VAL A 20 -26.90 23.05 12.79
N VAL A 21 -26.29 22.55 13.86
CA VAL A 21 -24.94 22.97 14.28
C VAL A 21 -23.95 22.33 13.31
N ALA A 22 -23.42 23.12 12.37
CA ALA A 22 -22.34 22.69 11.49
C ALA A 22 -21.02 22.66 12.28
N LEU A 23 -20.59 21.46 12.66
CA LEU A 23 -19.22 21.22 13.11
C LEU A 23 -18.28 21.28 11.89
N PRO A 24 -17.17 22.04 11.92
CA PRO A 24 -16.15 21.94 10.89
C PRO A 24 -15.47 20.57 10.99
N GLY A 25 -15.80 19.69 10.03
CA GLY A 25 -15.12 18.42 9.86
C GLY A 25 -13.65 18.67 9.53
N GLN A 26 -12.77 18.32 10.47
CA GLN A 26 -11.34 18.23 10.21
C GLN A 26 -11.10 17.06 9.26
N ALA A 27 -10.98 17.35 7.97
CA ALA A 27 -10.49 16.39 6.99
C ALA A 27 -9.02 16.11 7.32
N GLY A 28 -8.76 14.97 7.96
CA GLY A 28 -7.40 14.47 8.15
C GLY A 28 -6.76 14.27 6.78
N ALA A 29 -5.65 14.96 6.51
CA ALA A 29 -4.86 14.76 5.31
C ALA A 29 -4.29 13.34 5.31
N ALA A 30 -4.91 12.43 4.57
CA ALA A 30 -4.30 11.15 4.26
C ALA A 30 -3.06 11.43 3.38
N SER A 31 -1.87 11.22 3.93
CA SER A 31 -0.63 11.30 3.16
C SER A 31 -0.62 10.22 2.08
N ALA A 32 -1.07 10.57 0.88
CA ALA A 32 -0.99 9.70 -0.28
C ALA A 32 0.49 9.53 -0.67
N VAL A 33 1.02 8.31 -0.55
CA VAL A 33 2.35 8.01 -1.08
C VAL A 33 2.26 7.95 -2.59
N ALA A 34 2.95 8.87 -3.25
CA ALA A 34 3.05 8.91 -4.70
C ALA A 34 3.52 7.56 -5.24
N GLN A 35 2.78 7.01 -6.22
CA GLN A 35 3.19 5.80 -6.91
C GLN A 35 4.27 6.11 -7.94
N PRO A 36 5.17 5.16 -8.24
CA PRO A 36 6.18 5.36 -9.27
C PRO A 36 5.53 5.63 -10.63
N THR A 37 6.16 6.50 -11.43
CA THR A 37 5.75 6.72 -12.81
C THR A 37 5.98 5.48 -13.67
N ALA A 38 5.38 5.45 -14.86
CA ALA A 38 5.61 4.38 -15.82
C ALA A 38 7.09 4.26 -16.20
N ALA A 39 7.78 5.39 -16.41
CA ALA A 39 9.20 5.42 -16.72
C ALA A 39 10.06 4.86 -15.58
N GLN A 40 9.73 5.20 -14.32
CA GLN A 40 10.43 4.65 -13.14
C GLN A 40 10.21 3.14 -13.02
N SER A 41 9.00 2.66 -13.27
CA SER A 41 8.68 1.23 -13.24
C SER A 41 9.38 0.46 -14.37
N ALA A 42 9.46 1.04 -15.57
CA ALA A 42 10.23 0.47 -16.67
C ALA A 42 11.73 0.38 -16.37
N ALA A 43 12.30 1.43 -15.77
CA ALA A 43 13.69 1.41 -15.32
C ALA A 43 13.93 0.37 -14.21
N ALA A 44 13.00 0.22 -13.28
CA ALA A 44 13.05 -0.82 -12.26
C ALA A 44 13.04 -2.21 -12.88
N ALA A 45 12.13 -2.47 -13.82
CA ALA A 45 12.05 -3.72 -14.56
C ALA A 45 13.34 -4.03 -15.33
N ALA A 46 13.94 -3.04 -15.98
CA ALA A 46 15.21 -3.21 -16.69
C ALA A 46 16.39 -3.48 -15.73
N SER A 47 16.37 -2.88 -14.54
CA SER A 47 17.46 -3.02 -13.56
C SER A 47 17.32 -4.25 -12.66
N CYS A 48 16.14 -4.86 -12.58
CA CYS A 48 15.90 -6.08 -11.82
C CYS A 48 15.97 -7.28 -12.76
N ALA A 49 17.01 -8.10 -12.62
CA ALA A 49 17.25 -9.22 -13.52
C ALA A 49 16.02 -10.14 -13.61
N SER A 50 15.75 -10.63 -14.83
CA SER A 50 14.65 -11.56 -15.08
C SER A 50 14.77 -12.80 -14.18
N GLY A 51 13.67 -13.19 -13.54
CA GLY A 51 13.62 -14.26 -12.54
C GLY A 51 13.81 -13.78 -11.10
N HIS A 52 14.20 -12.53 -10.86
CA HIS A 52 14.51 -12.04 -9.53
C HIS A 52 13.37 -11.23 -8.89
N VAL A 53 13.46 -11.07 -7.57
CA VAL A 53 12.80 -9.98 -6.84
C VAL A 53 13.83 -8.98 -6.36
N CYS A 54 13.50 -7.69 -6.47
CA CYS A 54 14.36 -6.60 -6.05
C CYS A 54 13.66 -5.70 -5.04
N PHE A 55 14.37 -5.32 -3.98
CA PHE A 55 13.93 -4.36 -2.97
C PHE A 55 14.92 -3.21 -2.87
N TRP A 56 14.40 -2.02 -2.63
CA TRP A 56 15.18 -0.79 -2.52
C TRP A 56 14.94 -0.08 -1.20
N SER A 57 15.99 0.53 -0.67
CA SER A 57 15.92 1.38 0.52
C SER A 57 15.29 2.75 0.26
N GLY A 58 15.15 3.17 -1.01
CA GLY A 58 14.50 4.41 -1.44
C GLY A 58 13.16 4.18 -2.13
N ALA A 59 12.31 5.21 -2.13
CA ALA A 59 11.09 5.21 -2.93
C ALA A 59 11.44 5.33 -4.42
N ASN A 60 10.51 4.94 -5.30
CA ASN A 60 10.65 4.98 -6.75
C ASN A 60 11.91 4.24 -7.24
N TYR A 61 12.24 3.12 -6.58
CA TYR A 61 13.33 2.22 -6.96
C TYR A 61 14.73 2.88 -6.87
N THR A 62 14.90 3.80 -5.91
CA THR A 62 16.17 4.51 -5.67
C THR A 62 16.91 3.98 -4.44
N GLY A 63 18.15 4.42 -4.24
CA GLY A 63 18.97 4.00 -3.10
C GLY A 63 19.58 2.61 -3.31
N SER A 64 19.95 1.96 -2.20
CA SER A 64 20.59 0.65 -2.22
C SER A 64 19.58 -0.43 -2.60
N LYS A 65 20.00 -1.36 -3.47
CA LYS A 65 19.17 -2.47 -3.98
C LYS A 65 19.69 -3.80 -3.46
N CYS A 66 18.77 -4.66 -3.04
CA CYS A 66 19.04 -6.09 -2.88
C CYS A 66 18.18 -6.88 -3.87
N THR A 67 18.74 -8.00 -4.35
CA THR A 67 18.14 -8.83 -5.40
C THR A 67 18.30 -10.29 -5.04
N TRP A 68 17.28 -11.10 -5.33
CA TRP A 68 17.27 -12.53 -5.05
C TRP A 68 16.61 -13.29 -6.19
N LEU A 69 17.18 -14.42 -6.56
CA LEU A 69 16.57 -15.36 -7.51
C LEU A 69 15.53 -16.24 -6.79
N ASP A 70 15.90 -16.73 -5.61
CA ASP A 70 15.12 -17.68 -4.81
C ASP A 70 14.59 -17.05 -3.53
N ALA A 71 13.73 -17.79 -2.82
CA ALA A 71 13.27 -17.41 -1.50
C ALA A 71 14.45 -17.27 -0.52
N ASP A 72 14.32 -16.32 0.41
CA ASP A 72 15.33 -16.09 1.46
C ASP A 72 14.65 -16.06 2.84
N PRO A 73 14.97 -17.02 3.74
CA PRO A 73 14.36 -17.11 5.06
C PRO A 73 14.96 -16.13 6.08
N ASP A 74 16.12 -15.50 5.85
CA ASP A 74 16.65 -14.48 6.76
C ASP A 74 17.62 -13.53 6.04
N TRP A 75 17.17 -12.32 5.70
CA TRP A 75 17.99 -11.33 5.00
C TRP A 75 19.21 -10.86 5.80
N TYR A 76 19.28 -11.17 7.10
CA TYR A 76 20.35 -10.73 7.99
C TYR A 76 21.46 -11.78 8.15
N ALA A 77 21.12 -13.05 7.95
CA ALA A 77 21.97 -14.20 8.24
C ALA A 77 21.99 -15.25 7.12
N GLY A 78 21.16 -15.10 6.09
CA GLY A 78 21.07 -15.98 4.92
C GLY A 78 22.29 -15.87 4.01
N SER A 79 22.27 -16.65 2.93
CA SER A 79 23.34 -16.70 1.93
C SER A 79 23.53 -15.36 1.21
N LEU A 80 22.44 -14.61 1.01
CA LEU A 80 22.49 -13.26 0.48
C LEU A 80 22.05 -12.27 1.57
N GLN A 81 23.02 -11.64 2.20
CA GLN A 81 22.75 -10.64 3.22
C GLN A 81 22.49 -9.28 2.60
N CYS A 82 21.33 -8.72 2.90
CA CYS A 82 20.98 -7.38 2.44
C CYS A 82 21.52 -6.33 3.41
N SER A 83 22.64 -5.69 3.05
CA SER A 83 23.43 -4.84 3.95
C SER A 83 22.63 -3.71 4.60
N TRP A 84 21.73 -3.06 3.86
CA TRP A 84 20.90 -1.98 4.41
C TRP A 84 19.82 -2.52 5.34
N ALA A 85 19.21 -3.66 5.02
CA ALA A 85 18.15 -4.26 5.85
C ALA A 85 18.71 -4.72 7.20
N LYS A 86 19.90 -5.34 7.21
CA LYS A 86 20.60 -5.78 8.43
C LYS A 86 20.92 -4.63 9.38
N ASN A 87 21.16 -3.43 8.84
CA ASN A 87 21.41 -2.22 9.62
C ASN A 87 20.12 -1.48 10.04
N GLY A 88 18.95 -2.11 9.89
CA GLY A 88 17.65 -1.53 10.27
C GLY A 88 17.06 -0.56 9.26
N THR A 89 17.68 -0.39 8.07
CA THR A 89 17.09 0.45 7.01
C THR A 89 15.82 -0.21 6.48
N LEU A 90 14.75 0.57 6.37
CA LEU A 90 13.47 0.10 5.88
C LEU A 90 13.48 -0.01 4.35
N ALA A 91 12.88 -1.08 3.82
CA ALA A 91 12.55 -1.15 2.40
C ALA A 91 11.48 -0.09 2.08
N ARG A 92 11.63 0.60 0.94
CA ARG A 92 10.74 1.68 0.50
C ARG A 92 10.08 1.41 -0.85
N SER A 93 10.66 0.56 -1.69
CA SER A 93 10.02 0.08 -2.92
C SER A 93 10.46 -1.34 -3.29
N VAL A 94 9.68 -1.99 -4.15
CA VAL A 94 9.86 -3.38 -4.57
C VAL A 94 9.45 -3.58 -6.02
N TRP A 95 10.15 -4.46 -6.72
CA TRP A 95 9.81 -4.92 -8.07
C TRP A 95 9.97 -6.44 -8.13
N ASN A 96 8.94 -7.11 -8.64
CA ASN A 96 8.94 -8.55 -8.84
C ASN A 96 9.11 -8.84 -10.34
N ALA A 97 10.34 -9.21 -10.73
CA ALA A 97 10.69 -9.64 -12.08
C ALA A 97 10.69 -11.17 -12.23
N GLY A 98 10.02 -11.90 -11.34
CA GLY A 98 9.93 -13.35 -11.40
C GLY A 98 9.35 -13.86 -12.71
N THR A 99 9.75 -15.08 -13.09
CA THR A 99 9.32 -15.74 -14.34
C THR A 99 8.82 -17.16 -14.15
N SER A 100 8.80 -17.66 -12.90
CA SER A 100 8.29 -19.00 -12.59
C SER A 100 6.76 -19.06 -12.66
N SER A 101 6.18 -20.24 -12.45
CA SER A 101 4.73 -20.42 -12.30
C SER A 101 4.14 -19.81 -11.01
N LYS A 102 4.98 -19.19 -10.18
CA LYS A 102 4.58 -18.46 -8.99
C LYS A 102 4.04 -17.10 -9.40
N SER A 103 2.92 -16.72 -8.80
CA SER A 103 2.12 -15.60 -9.26
C SER A 103 2.41 -14.31 -8.46
N GLY A 104 3.17 -14.42 -7.36
CA GLY A 104 3.71 -13.28 -6.62
C GLY A 104 4.86 -13.62 -5.66
N VAL A 105 5.39 -12.59 -5.00
CA VAL A 105 6.33 -12.71 -3.87
C VAL A 105 5.66 -12.16 -2.63
N ALA A 106 5.65 -12.95 -1.55
CA ALA A 106 5.29 -12.48 -0.22
C ALA A 106 6.55 -12.10 0.55
N TYR A 107 6.44 -11.06 1.37
CA TYR A 107 7.54 -10.60 2.23
C TYR A 107 7.06 -10.36 3.66
N TYR A 108 8.01 -10.50 4.57
CA TYR A 108 7.77 -10.77 5.98
C TYR A 108 8.71 -9.93 6.84
N SER A 109 8.23 -9.50 8.01
CA SER A 109 9.05 -8.75 8.96
C SER A 109 9.87 -9.64 9.88
N GLY A 110 9.47 -10.90 10.05
CA GLY A 110 10.26 -11.91 10.75
C GLY A 110 11.08 -12.78 9.82
N ALA A 111 12.05 -13.50 10.39
CA ALA A 111 12.76 -14.58 9.71
C ALA A 111 11.83 -15.79 9.50
N SER A 112 12.27 -16.74 8.69
CA SER A 112 11.58 -17.99 8.36
C SER A 112 10.11 -17.77 7.94
N TYR A 113 9.86 -16.70 7.18
CA TYR A 113 8.56 -16.36 6.61
C TYR A 113 7.46 -16.10 7.67
N SER A 114 7.85 -15.55 8.82
CA SER A 114 6.92 -15.19 9.90
C SER A 114 6.46 -13.73 9.81
N ASN A 115 5.20 -13.47 10.18
CA ASN A 115 4.58 -12.15 10.17
C ASN A 115 4.58 -11.48 8.78
N ARG A 116 3.68 -11.93 7.89
CA ARG A 116 3.52 -11.41 6.53
C ARG A 116 3.06 -9.96 6.56
N VAL A 117 3.80 -9.07 5.89
CA VAL A 117 3.51 -7.62 5.86
C VAL A 117 3.15 -7.10 4.46
N GLY A 118 3.14 -7.99 3.47
CA GLY A 118 2.64 -7.70 2.14
C GLY A 118 3.12 -8.70 1.10
N CYS A 119 2.95 -8.29 -0.14
CA CYS A 119 3.36 -9.04 -1.32
C CYS A 119 3.38 -8.15 -2.57
N THR A 120 3.93 -8.69 -3.65
CA THR A 120 3.94 -8.04 -4.97
C THR A 120 3.65 -9.08 -6.06
N PRO A 121 2.63 -8.88 -6.91
CA PRO A 121 2.37 -9.77 -8.05
C PRO A 121 3.55 -9.83 -9.02
N GLN A 122 3.65 -10.94 -9.76
CA GLN A 122 4.65 -11.09 -10.81
C GLN A 122 4.52 -9.98 -11.87
N GLY A 123 5.66 -9.42 -12.29
CA GLY A 123 5.72 -8.33 -13.27
C GLY A 123 5.20 -6.99 -12.75
N LYS A 124 5.05 -6.83 -11.43
CA LYS A 124 4.59 -5.59 -10.78
C LYS A 124 5.59 -5.08 -9.75
N GLY A 125 5.38 -3.84 -9.33
CA GLY A 125 6.14 -3.20 -8.28
C GLY A 125 5.50 -1.89 -7.83
N GLY A 126 6.10 -1.25 -6.83
CA GLY A 126 5.60 0.00 -6.30
C GLY A 126 6.31 0.47 -5.04
N ASN A 127 5.79 1.56 -4.47
CA ASN A 127 6.24 2.11 -3.19
C ASN A 127 5.47 1.51 -2.03
N PHE A 128 6.13 1.30 -0.90
CA PHE A 128 5.44 1.03 0.35
C PHE A 128 4.89 2.32 0.94
N THR A 129 3.61 2.29 1.34
CA THR A 129 2.94 3.40 2.03
C THR A 129 3.71 3.85 3.27
N GLN A 130 4.31 2.91 3.98
CA GLN A 130 5.28 3.15 5.04
C GLN A 130 6.46 2.21 4.85
N GLY A 131 7.67 2.63 5.23
CA GLY A 131 8.84 1.77 5.14
C GLY A 131 8.59 0.44 5.84
N ARG A 132 9.10 -0.65 5.27
CA ARG A 132 8.92 -2.00 5.80
C ARG A 132 10.25 -2.51 6.34
N ALA A 133 10.29 -2.89 7.62
CA ALA A 133 11.37 -3.70 8.16
C ALA A 133 11.13 -5.13 7.66
N LEU A 134 11.88 -5.54 6.65
CA LEU A 134 11.75 -6.85 6.02
C LEU A 134 12.92 -7.73 6.43
N ARG A 135 12.62 -9.02 6.63
CA ARG A 135 13.60 -10.01 7.06
C ARG A 135 13.52 -11.33 6.31
N SER A 136 12.41 -11.62 5.62
CA SER A 136 12.37 -12.79 4.74
C SER A 136 11.38 -12.58 3.60
N HIS A 137 11.52 -13.38 2.54
CA HIS A 137 10.60 -13.40 1.42
C HIS A 137 10.51 -14.79 0.77
N GLN A 138 9.37 -15.10 0.16
CA GLN A 138 9.23 -16.31 -0.64
C GLN A 138 8.26 -16.11 -1.80
N TRP A 139 8.51 -16.86 -2.88
CA TRP A 139 7.62 -16.97 -4.02
C TRP A 139 6.36 -17.77 -3.65
N ILE A 140 5.19 -17.24 -4.01
CA ILE A 140 3.89 -17.82 -3.63
C ILE A 140 2.96 -17.97 -4.82
N THR A 141 1.90 -18.76 -4.65
CA THR A 141 0.78 -18.88 -5.59
C THR A 141 -0.51 -18.50 -4.88
N GLY A 142 -1.44 -17.83 -5.57
CA GLY A 142 -2.78 -17.52 -5.04
C GLY A 142 -2.93 -16.08 -4.60
N ALA A 143 -3.31 -15.83 -3.34
CA ALA A 143 -3.54 -14.45 -2.87
C ALA A 143 -2.22 -13.66 -2.79
N CYS A 144 -1.82 -13.07 -3.94
CA CYS A 144 -1.04 -11.85 -4.20
C CYS A 144 -0.66 -11.68 -5.68
N GLY A 145 -1.59 -12.05 -6.57
CA GLY A 145 -1.25 -12.52 -7.90
C GLY A 145 -1.06 -14.01 -7.78
#